data_AF-A0AAT9J412-F1
#
_entry.id   AF-A0AAT9J412-F1
#
_cell.length_a   1.000
_cell.length_b   1.000
_cell.length_c   1.000
_cell.angle_alpha   90.00
_cell.angle_beta   90.00
_cell.angle_gamma   90.00
#
_symmetry.space_group_name_H-M   'P 1'
#
loop_
_entity.id
_entity.type
_entity.pdbx_description
1 polymer ?
#
loop_
_entity_poly.entity_id
_entity_poly.type
_entity_poly.pdbx_seq_one_letter_code
_entity_poly.pdbx_strand_id
1 'polypeptide(L)'
;MCTNLDALTQKAGELETSNSPDEALVAWFREWLAFTQSYKGVVDMMAAASANPASALYVSCAAVHAASTKLLLRAQTRGLARTDMNGDDLFALMTSLGWAADQPSFAPRADQLFRIMTGAILTSSASDNLKNAAF
;
A
#
# COMPACT_ATOMS: atom_id res chain seq x y z
N MET A 1 -1.05 -14.20 -13.99
CA MET A 1 -1.41 -13.19 -12.96
C MET A 1 -1.05 -13.64 -11.55
N CYS A 2 -1.39 -14.86 -11.09
CA CYS A 2 -0.96 -15.36 -9.76
C CYS A 2 0.55 -15.15 -9.54
N THR A 3 1.39 -15.60 -10.49
CA THR A 3 2.85 -15.38 -10.46
C THR A 3 3.26 -13.92 -10.29
N ASN A 4 2.53 -12.97 -10.88
CA ASN A 4 2.84 -11.54 -10.77
C ASN A 4 2.48 -10.99 -9.38
N LEU A 5 1.35 -11.42 -8.82
CA LEU A 5 0.95 -11.09 -7.44
C LEU A 5 1.86 -11.77 -6.40
N ASP A 6 2.30 -12.99 -6.68
CA ASP A 6 3.24 -13.72 -5.83
C ASP A 6 4.61 -13.02 -5.83
N ALA A 7 5.09 -12.58 -6.99
CA ALA A 7 6.30 -11.77 -7.11
C ALA A 7 6.15 -10.41 -6.39
N LEU A 8 4.98 -9.78 -6.46
CA LEU A 8 4.70 -8.56 -5.72
C LEU A 8 4.71 -8.80 -4.20
N THR A 9 4.16 -9.93 -3.74
CA THR A 9 4.20 -10.35 -2.33
C THR A 9 5.65 -10.62 -1.88
N GLN A 10 6.48 -11.21 -2.73
CA GLN A 10 7.91 -11.40 -2.44
C GLN A 10 8.62 -10.07 -2.20
N LYS A 11 8.39 -9.07 -3.05
CA LYS A 11 8.93 -7.71 -2.87
C LYS A 11 8.50 -7.09 -1.53
N ALA A 12 7.26 -7.32 -1.09
CA ALA A 12 6.81 -6.86 0.22
C ALA A 12 7.62 -7.51 1.36
N GLY A 13 7.93 -8.80 1.24
CA GLY A 13 8.80 -9.51 2.18
C GLY A 13 10.22 -8.95 2.23
N GLU A 14 10.77 -8.51 1.09
CA GLU A 14 12.06 -7.83 1.04
C GLU A 14 12.00 -6.46 1.74
N LEU A 15 10.94 -5.68 1.50
CA LEU A 15 10.72 -4.39 2.16
C LEU A 15 10.54 -4.52 3.69
N GLU A 16 9.96 -5.61 4.16
CA GLU A 16 9.80 -5.89 5.59
C GLU A 16 11.16 -5.95 6.33
N THR A 17 12.24 -6.29 5.62
CA THR A 17 13.60 -6.36 6.19
C THR A 17 14.29 -4.98 6.33
N SER A 18 13.75 -3.93 5.73
CA SER A 18 14.32 -2.57 5.79
C SER A 18 14.39 -2.03 7.22
N ASN A 19 15.46 -1.35 7.61
CA ASN A 19 15.55 -0.72 8.94
C ASN A 19 14.61 0.49 9.13
N SER A 20 14.05 1.02 8.05
CA SER A 20 13.12 2.17 8.03
C SER A 20 11.70 1.69 7.65
N PRO A 21 10.81 1.42 8.63
CA PRO A 21 9.47 0.89 8.34
C PRO A 21 8.55 1.86 7.58
N ASP A 22 8.70 3.16 7.81
CA ASP A 22 8.01 4.22 7.11
C ASP A 22 8.41 4.28 5.64
N GLU A 23 9.71 4.28 5.35
CA GLU A 23 10.23 4.21 3.98
C GLU A 23 9.80 2.91 3.29
N ALA A 24 9.80 1.78 4.02
CA ALA A 24 9.32 0.51 3.50
C ALA A 24 7.84 0.55 3.11
N LEU A 25 6.99 1.19 3.93
CA LEU A 25 5.57 1.34 3.64
C LEU A 25 5.32 2.26 2.43
N VAL A 26 6.10 3.34 2.29
CA VAL A 26 6.04 4.23 1.11
C VAL A 26 6.50 3.50 -0.14
N ALA A 27 7.60 2.76 -0.06
CA ALA A 27 8.10 1.94 -1.16
C ALA A 27 7.07 0.88 -1.57
N TRP A 28 6.37 0.27 -0.62
CA TRP A 28 5.31 -0.69 -0.90
C TRP A 28 4.15 -0.08 -1.68
N PHE A 29 3.66 1.11 -1.29
CA PHE A 29 2.66 1.82 -2.10
C PHE A 29 3.17 2.15 -3.51
N ARG A 30 4.46 2.45 -3.66
CA ARG A 30 5.07 2.77 -4.95
C ARG A 30 5.11 1.54 -5.86
N GLU A 31 5.52 0.39 -5.31
CA GLU A 31 5.52 -0.91 -6.00
C GLU A 31 4.10 -1.32 -6.41
N TRP A 32 3.13 -1.17 -5.51
CA TRP A 32 1.72 -1.39 -5.81
C TRP A 32 1.22 -0.50 -6.94
N LEU A 33 1.47 0.81 -6.89
CA LEU A 33 1.04 1.73 -7.95
C LEU A 33 1.68 1.38 -9.30
N ALA A 34 2.97 1.06 -9.32
CA ALA A 34 3.66 0.63 -10.52
C ALA A 34 3.06 -0.68 -11.07
N PHE A 35 2.70 -1.60 -10.17
CA PHE A 35 2.04 -2.85 -10.53
C PHE A 35 0.67 -2.60 -11.18
N THR A 36 -0.17 -1.75 -10.59
CA THR A 36 -1.50 -1.45 -11.16
C THR A 36 -1.40 -0.74 -12.50
N GLN A 37 -0.45 0.19 -12.65
CA GLN A 37 -0.20 0.86 -13.94
C GLN A 37 0.31 -0.10 -15.04
N SER A 38 1.01 -1.17 -14.66
CA SER A 38 1.50 -2.20 -15.58
C SER A 38 0.41 -3.20 -15.98
N TYR A 39 -0.57 -3.41 -15.11
CA TYR A 39 -1.65 -4.38 -15.28
C TYR A 39 -3.02 -3.70 -15.09
N LYS A 40 -3.44 -2.92 -16.08
CA LYS A 40 -4.74 -2.23 -16.06
C LYS A 40 -5.89 -3.21 -15.80
N GLY A 41 -6.82 -2.82 -14.92
CA GLY A 41 -7.97 -3.64 -14.51
C GLY A 41 -7.63 -4.70 -13.45
N VAL A 42 -6.39 -4.74 -12.95
CA VAL A 42 -6.00 -5.71 -11.91
C VAL A 42 -6.78 -5.52 -10.62
N VAL A 43 -7.16 -4.29 -10.28
CA VAL A 43 -7.97 -4.00 -9.09
C VAL A 43 -9.35 -4.64 -9.18
N ASP A 44 -10.05 -4.49 -10.31
CA ASP A 44 -11.37 -5.09 -10.53
C ASP A 44 -11.29 -6.62 -10.50
N MET A 45 -10.24 -7.19 -11.09
CA MET A 45 -9.99 -8.63 -11.06
C MET A 45 -9.68 -9.15 -9.65
N MET A 46 -8.90 -8.40 -8.85
CA MET A 46 -8.63 -8.75 -7.46
C MET A 46 -9.90 -8.66 -6.59
N ALA A 47 -10.74 -7.65 -6.81
CA ALA A 47 -12.03 -7.51 -6.14
C ALA A 47 -13.00 -8.66 -6.49
N ALA A 48 -13.03 -9.09 -7.77
CA ALA A 48 -13.81 -10.26 -8.17
C ALA A 48 -13.26 -11.56 -7.55
N ALA A 49 -11.93 -11.68 -7.45
CA ALA A 49 -11.28 -12.85 -6.86
C ALA A 49 -11.54 -12.94 -5.35
N SER A 50 -11.49 -11.83 -4.61
CA SER A 50 -11.71 -11.83 -3.16
C SER A 50 -13.13 -12.26 -2.77
N ALA A 51 -14.13 -12.02 -3.62
CA ALA A 51 -15.51 -12.46 -3.43
C ALA A 51 -15.75 -13.95 -3.78
N ASN A 52 -14.76 -14.64 -4.36
CA ASN A 52 -14.90 -16.03 -4.81
C ASN A 52 -13.71 -16.89 -4.37
N PRO A 53 -13.83 -17.64 -3.24
CA PRO A 53 -12.77 -18.54 -2.76
C PRO A 53 -12.32 -19.62 -3.74
N ALA A 54 -13.13 -19.98 -4.74
CA ALA A 54 -12.76 -20.92 -5.79
C ALA A 54 -11.91 -20.28 -6.91
N SER A 55 -11.71 -18.96 -6.88
CA SER A 55 -10.86 -18.25 -7.84
C SER A 55 -9.40 -18.68 -7.70
N ALA A 56 -8.74 -18.94 -8.83
CA ALA A 56 -7.30 -19.22 -8.88
C ALA A 56 -6.44 -18.07 -8.33
N LEU A 57 -6.99 -16.85 -8.24
CA LEU A 57 -6.30 -15.67 -7.71
C LEU A 57 -6.56 -15.41 -6.23
N TYR A 58 -7.49 -16.14 -5.59
CA TYR A 58 -7.92 -15.88 -4.22
C TYR A 58 -6.73 -15.88 -3.25
N VAL A 59 -5.89 -16.92 -3.33
CA VAL A 59 -4.72 -17.08 -2.45
C VAL A 59 -3.69 -15.98 -2.67
N SER A 60 -3.32 -15.67 -3.92
CA SER A 60 -2.35 -14.61 -4.21
C SER A 60 -2.86 -13.23 -3.81
N CYS A 61 -4.16 -12.95 -3.98
CA CYS A 61 -4.77 -11.69 -3.52
C CYS A 61 -4.73 -11.57 -2.00
N ALA A 62 -5.09 -12.64 -1.29
CA ALA A 62 -5.01 -12.69 0.18
C ALA A 62 -3.56 -12.52 0.67
N ALA A 63 -2.57 -13.01 -0.08
CA ALA A 63 -1.15 -12.83 0.25
C ALA A 63 -0.70 -11.37 0.15
N VAL A 64 -1.10 -10.64 -0.89
CA VAL A 64 -0.84 -9.19 -1.02
C VAL A 64 -1.51 -8.40 0.12
N HIS A 65 -2.73 -8.78 0.50
CA HIS A 65 -3.44 -8.20 1.64
C HIS A 65 -2.66 -8.41 2.95
N ALA A 66 -2.26 -9.65 3.23
CA ALA A 66 -1.51 -10.00 4.43
C ALA A 66 -0.14 -9.29 4.48
N ALA A 67 0.56 -9.18 3.35
CA ALA A 67 1.82 -8.46 3.27
C ALA A 67 1.67 -6.96 3.57
N SER A 68 0.61 -6.34 3.04
CA SER A 68 0.27 -4.94 3.34
C SER A 68 0.03 -4.74 4.84
N THR A 69 -0.72 -5.66 5.47
CA THR A 69 -0.98 -5.64 6.92
C THR A 69 0.30 -5.69 7.75
N LYS A 70 1.25 -6.56 7.39
CA LYS A 70 2.54 -6.69 8.10
C LYS A 70 3.37 -5.41 8.04
N LEU A 71 3.48 -4.80 6.86
CA LEU A 71 4.22 -3.56 6.68
C LEU A 71 3.60 -2.41 7.49
N LEU A 72 2.27 -2.30 7.49
CA LEU A 72 1.56 -1.31 8.32
C LEU A 72 1.86 -1.50 9.81
N LEU A 73 1.68 -2.73 10.31
CA LEU A 73 1.88 -3.03 11.73
C LEU A 73 3.31 -2.71 12.16
N ARG A 74 4.30 -2.99 11.30
CA ARG A 74 5.70 -2.65 11.57
C ARG A 74 5.93 -1.15 11.68
N ALA A 75 5.31 -0.33 10.82
CA ALA A 75 5.37 1.12 10.94
C ALA A 75 4.64 1.64 12.19
N GLN A 76 3.45 1.09 12.49
CA GLN A 76 2.65 1.45 13.68
C GLN A 76 3.36 1.12 14.99
N THR A 77 4.02 -0.04 15.10
CA THR A 77 4.79 -0.44 16.31
C THR A 77 5.99 0.46 16.58
N ARG A 78 6.45 1.22 15.59
CA ARG A 78 7.48 2.26 15.74
C ARG A 78 6.91 3.66 15.89
N GLY A 79 5.58 3.81 15.93
CA GLY A 79 4.91 5.11 16.01
C GLY A 79 5.12 5.97 14.75
N LEU A 80 5.36 5.35 13.60
CA LEU A 80 5.63 6.02 12.32
C LEU A 80 4.41 6.05 11.38
N ALA A 81 3.34 5.34 11.73
CA ALA A 81 2.08 5.34 11.01
C ALA A 81 0.92 5.46 12.00
N ARG A 82 -0.18 6.07 11.55
CA ARG A 82 -1.39 6.26 12.36
C ARG A 82 -1.93 4.91 12.82
N THR A 83 -2.43 4.85 14.06
CA THR A 83 -2.85 3.62 14.74
C THR A 83 -4.36 3.39 14.75
N ASP A 84 -5.12 4.31 14.17
CA ASP A 84 -6.58 4.25 14.01
C ASP A 84 -7.01 3.60 12.68
N MET A 85 -6.14 2.84 12.04
CA MET A 85 -6.40 2.07 10.81
C MET A 85 -5.78 0.68 10.89
N ASN A 86 -6.34 -0.27 10.14
CA ASN A 86 -5.86 -1.65 10.07
C ASN A 86 -5.42 -2.05 8.65
N GLY A 87 -5.11 -3.34 8.48
CA GLY A 87 -4.70 -3.89 7.18
C GLY A 87 -5.77 -3.81 6.09
N ASP A 88 -7.05 -3.98 6.45
CA ASP A 88 -8.18 -3.86 5.53
C ASP A 88 -8.31 -2.42 5.03
N ASP A 89 -8.19 -1.44 5.92
CA ASP A 89 -8.21 0.00 5.57
C ASP A 89 -7.06 0.35 4.63
N LEU A 90 -5.84 -0.12 4.94
CA LEU A 90 -4.67 0.08 4.10
C LEU A 90 -4.89 -0.49 2.69
N PHE A 91 -5.35 -1.73 2.61
CA PHE A 91 -5.55 -2.39 1.33
C PHE A 91 -6.70 -1.76 0.53
N ALA A 92 -7.76 -1.30 1.19
CA ALA A 92 -8.82 -0.51 0.56
C ALA A 92 -8.27 0.79 -0.03
N LEU A 93 -7.39 1.51 0.69
CA LEU A 93 -6.75 2.73 0.18
C LEU A 93 -5.81 2.44 -1.00
N MET A 94 -5.00 1.38 -0.91
CA MET A 94 -4.14 0.94 -2.00
C MET A 94 -4.95 0.58 -3.25
N THR A 95 -5.95 -0.27 -3.11
CA THR A 95 -6.82 -0.66 -4.24
C THR A 95 -7.57 0.53 -4.83
N SER A 96 -8.04 1.47 -3.99
CA SER A 96 -8.64 2.73 -4.44
C SER A 96 -7.68 3.59 -5.26
N LEU A 97 -6.41 3.69 -4.84
CA LEU A 97 -5.36 4.38 -5.60
C LEU A 97 -5.10 3.70 -6.95
N GLY A 98 -5.01 2.37 -6.96
CA GLY A 98 -4.80 1.58 -8.16
C GLY A 98 -5.93 1.76 -9.17
N TRP A 99 -7.17 1.69 -8.69
CA TRP A 99 -8.36 1.92 -9.52
C TRP A 99 -8.38 3.34 -10.09
N ALA A 100 -8.10 4.35 -9.25
CA ALA A 100 -8.05 5.73 -9.70
C ALA A 100 -6.95 5.94 -10.75
N ALA A 101 -5.77 5.35 -10.57
CA ALA A 101 -4.67 5.44 -11.54
C ALA A 101 -5.02 4.84 -12.91
N ASP A 102 -5.92 3.86 -12.97
CA ASP A 102 -6.41 3.26 -14.22
C ASP A 102 -7.43 4.14 -14.95
N GLN A 103 -8.09 5.09 -14.27
CA GLN A 103 -9.06 5.98 -14.89
C GLN A 103 -8.38 7.10 -15.69
N PRO A 104 -8.75 7.35 -16.96
CA PRO A 104 -8.12 8.38 -17.79
C PRO A 104 -8.11 9.78 -17.18
N SER A 105 -9.18 10.15 -16.45
CA SER A 105 -9.32 11.46 -15.79
C SER A 105 -8.40 11.63 -14.58
N PHE A 106 -7.95 10.54 -13.97
CA PHE A 106 -7.15 10.54 -12.75
C PHE A 106 -5.72 10.04 -12.97
N ALA A 107 -5.40 9.39 -14.09
CA ALA A 107 -4.06 8.92 -14.42
C ALA A 107 -2.97 10.01 -14.29
N PRO A 108 -3.15 11.26 -14.75
CA PRO A 108 -2.16 12.33 -14.55
C PRO A 108 -1.95 12.73 -13.09
N ARG A 109 -2.87 12.36 -12.18
CA ARG A 109 -2.83 12.68 -10.75
C ARG A 109 -2.35 11.53 -9.88
N ALA A 110 -2.03 10.36 -10.46
CA ALA A 110 -1.66 9.16 -9.71
C ALA A 110 -0.52 9.41 -8.70
N ASP A 111 0.55 10.11 -9.11
CA ASP A 111 1.68 10.44 -8.23
C ASP A 111 1.29 11.41 -7.09
N GLN A 112 0.40 12.36 -7.38
CA GLN A 112 -0.10 13.29 -6.36
C GLN A 112 -1.00 12.57 -5.35
N LEU A 113 -1.86 11.66 -5.80
CA LEU A 113 -2.72 10.86 -4.94
C LEU A 113 -1.90 9.90 -4.07
N PHE A 114 -0.90 9.23 -4.66
CA PHE A 114 0.08 8.43 -3.92
C PHE A 114 0.71 9.23 -2.79
N ARG A 115 1.23 10.44 -3.07
CA ARG A 115 1.83 11.31 -2.06
C ARG A 115 0.87 11.72 -0.95
N ILE A 116 -0.39 12.03 -1.30
CA ILE A 116 -1.41 12.40 -0.31
C ILE A 116 -1.71 11.22 0.60
N MET A 117 -1.94 10.03 0.03
CA MET A 117 -2.31 8.85 0.80
C MET A 117 -1.17 8.41 1.72
N THR A 118 0.06 8.32 1.22
CA THR A 118 1.21 7.94 2.06
C THR A 118 1.48 8.99 3.15
N GLY A 119 1.37 10.28 2.82
CA GLY A 119 1.50 11.36 3.80
C GLY A 119 0.39 11.39 4.85
N ALA A 120 -0.81 10.88 4.54
CA ALA A 120 -1.92 10.78 5.50
C ALA A 120 -1.84 9.53 6.40
N ILE A 121 -1.11 8.50 5.97
CA ILE A 121 -0.90 7.25 6.72
C ILE A 121 0.28 7.41 7.68
N LEU A 122 1.38 7.97 7.19
CA LEU A 122 2.55 8.23 8.01
C LEU A 122 2.24 9.32 9.03
N THR A 123 2.64 9.10 10.27
CA THR A 123 2.63 10.18 11.26
C THR A 123 3.73 11.14 10.86
N SER A 124 3.39 12.42 10.68
CA SER A 124 4.42 13.46 10.60
C SER A 124 5.26 13.33 11.86
N SER A 125 6.50 12.86 11.71
CA SER A 125 7.40 12.69 12.85
C SER A 125 7.43 13.99 13.63
N ALA A 126 7.66 13.91 14.94
CA ALA A 126 7.81 15.03 15.86
C ALA A 126 8.99 15.99 15.53
N SER A 127 9.41 16.10 14.26
CA SER A 127 10.29 17.14 13.72
C SER A 127 9.62 18.52 13.67
N ASP A 128 8.28 18.60 13.70
CA ASP A 128 7.57 19.87 13.93
C ASP A 128 7.54 20.27 15.42
N ASN A 129 7.56 19.31 16.35
CA ASN A 129 7.58 19.61 17.78
C ASN A 129 8.97 20.06 18.29
N LEU A 130 10.06 19.68 17.62
CA LEU A 130 11.40 20.19 17.93
C LEU A 130 11.68 21.55 17.27
N LYS A 131 10.96 21.92 16.20
CA LYS A 131 11.05 23.26 15.58
C LYS A 131 10.22 24.32 16.31
N ASN A 132 9.13 23.93 16.97
CA ASN A 132 8.30 24.83 17.77
C ASN A 132 8.78 25.02 19.21
N ALA A 133 9.73 24.22 19.69
CA ALA A 133 10.36 24.40 21.01
C ALA A 133 11.62 25.29 20.98
N ALA A 134 11.99 25.80 19.80
CA ALA A 134 13.21 26.59 19.56
C ALA A 134 12.95 28.08 19.26
N PHE A 135 11.78 28.62 19.64
CA PHE A 135 11.48 30.05 19.61
C PHE A 135 10.85 30.53 20.92
#